data_AF-A0A0N5APA0-F1
#
_entry.id   AF-A0A0N5APA0-F1
#
_cell.length_a   1.000
_cell.length_b   1.000
_cell.length_c   1.000
_cell.angle_alpha   90.00
_cell.angle_beta   90.00
_cell.angle_gamma   90.00
#
_symmetry.space_group_name_H-M   'P 1'
#
loop_
_entity.id
_entity.type
_entity.pdbx_description
1 polymer ?
#
loop_
_entity_poly.entity_id
_entity_poly.type
_entity_poly.pdbx_seq_one_letter_code
_entity_poly.pdbx_strand_id
1 'polypeptide(L)'
;MEVDEVFGKDANGKDGNQGNEGKDSIKVEQTEVTRGMPKSGRWWKTIRKERTSGLIKVKPLKSSWKSKMQRKAVSENVKKLQTEIRDKREAEKAAIIEAKKERERRREENARKAEIVQVIRNTHKLKRAKKKMLRFIEKRDTN
;
A
#
# COMPACT_ATOMS: atom_id res chain seq x y z
N MET A 1 44.37 -12.72 -18.21
CA MET A 1 43.83 -13.89 -17.51
C MET A 1 42.68 -14.41 -18.35
N GLU A 2 43.05 -15.07 -19.44
CA GLU A 2 42.23 -16.09 -20.11
C GLU A 2 42.16 -17.31 -19.20
N VAL A 3 41.01 -17.99 -19.22
CA VAL A 3 40.94 -19.44 -19.08
C VAL A 3 39.90 -19.91 -20.07
N ASP A 4 40.42 -20.64 -21.05
CA ASP A 4 39.73 -21.31 -22.14
C ASP A 4 38.81 -22.45 -21.68
N GLU A 5 37.85 -22.71 -22.57
CA GLU A 5 37.24 -23.98 -23.01
C GLU A 5 37.45 -25.28 -22.19
N VAL A 6 36.41 -26.13 -22.15
CA VAL A 6 36.33 -27.46 -22.83
C VAL A 6 35.05 -28.21 -22.38
N PHE A 7 34.58 -29.09 -23.27
CA PHE A 7 33.52 -30.11 -23.20
C PHE A 7 32.15 -29.65 -23.74
N GLY A 8 31.62 -30.18 -24.83
CA GLY A 8 32.00 -31.30 -25.70
C GLY A 8 30.85 -31.51 -26.69
N LYS A 9 31.20 -31.63 -27.98
CA LYS A 9 30.26 -31.99 -29.06
C LYS A 9 30.10 -33.51 -29.05
N ASP A 10 28.89 -34.00 -28.82
CA ASP A 10 28.53 -35.36 -29.19
C ASP A 10 27.60 -35.34 -30.39
N ALA A 11 28.05 -36.01 -31.44
CA ALA A 11 27.33 -36.25 -32.66
C ALA A 11 26.54 -37.57 -32.58
N ASN A 12 25.41 -37.54 -33.28
CA ASN A 12 24.79 -38.64 -34.01
C ASN A 12 23.91 -39.65 -33.25
N GLY A 13 22.71 -39.84 -33.81
CA GLY A 13 21.69 -40.78 -33.38
C GLY A 13 20.43 -40.60 -34.21
N LYS A 14 20.57 -40.75 -35.54
CA LYS A 14 19.44 -41.04 -36.44
C LYS A 14 18.90 -42.41 -36.06
N ASP A 15 17.66 -42.47 -35.61
CA ASP A 15 16.83 -43.68 -35.72
C ASP A 15 15.43 -43.25 -36.16
N GLY A 16 15.05 -43.74 -37.34
CA GLY A 16 13.78 -43.43 -37.97
C GLY A 16 12.62 -44.04 -37.20
N ASN A 17 11.54 -43.28 -37.04
CA ASN A 17 10.25 -43.86 -36.72
C ASN A 17 9.37 -43.81 -37.96
N GLN A 18 9.10 -45.00 -38.47
CA GLN A 18 8.30 -45.30 -39.65
C GLN A 18 6.85 -44.84 -39.45
N GLY A 19 6.19 -44.51 -40.57
CA GLY A 19 4.79 -44.11 -40.59
C GLY A 19 3.88 -45.15 -39.95
N ASN A 20 2.84 -44.67 -39.28
CA ASN A 20 1.69 -45.47 -38.95
C ASN A 20 0.48 -44.88 -39.67
N GLU A 21 0.22 -45.45 -40.84
CA GLU A 21 -0.96 -45.21 -41.65
C GLU A 21 -2.18 -45.86 -40.99
N GLY A 22 -3.31 -45.16 -41.06
CA GLY A 22 -4.62 -45.80 -41.09
C GLY A 22 -5.19 -46.30 -39.77
N LYS A 23 -5.87 -45.41 -39.04
CA LYS A 23 -7.15 -45.75 -38.39
C LYS A 23 -8.11 -44.57 -38.56
N ASP A 24 -8.96 -44.68 -39.58
CA ASP A 24 -10.14 -43.82 -39.74
C ASP A 24 -11.07 -44.04 -38.54
N SER A 25 -10.90 -43.20 -37.52
CA SER A 25 -11.85 -43.12 -36.41
C SER A 25 -13.06 -42.32 -36.89
N ILE A 26 -14.18 -43.02 -37.06
CA ILE A 26 -15.52 -42.46 -37.28
C ILE A 26 -15.69 -41.24 -36.37
N LYS A 27 -15.78 -40.03 -36.96
CA LYS A 27 -16.21 -38.82 -36.26
C LYS A 27 -17.68 -38.99 -35.90
N VAL A 28 -17.94 -39.52 -34.71
CA VAL A 28 -19.26 -39.38 -34.09
C VAL A 28 -19.38 -37.90 -33.73
N GLU A 29 -20.14 -37.15 -34.51
CA GLU A 29 -20.55 -35.79 -34.15
C GLU A 29 -21.35 -35.87 -32.84
N GLN A 30 -20.66 -35.68 -31.72
CA GLN A 30 -21.33 -35.34 -30.48
C GLN A 30 -21.89 -33.95 -30.67
N THR A 31 -23.21 -33.87 -30.78
CA THR A 31 -23.94 -32.62 -30.66
C THR A 31 -23.63 -32.04 -29.28
N GLU A 32 -22.68 -31.11 -29.20
CA GLU A 32 -22.42 -30.38 -27.98
C GLU A 32 -23.67 -29.57 -27.64
N VAL A 33 -24.47 -30.08 -26.70
CA VAL A 33 -25.63 -29.36 -26.18
C VAL A 33 -25.12 -28.09 -25.50
N THR A 34 -25.13 -26.97 -26.22
CA THR A 34 -24.76 -25.66 -25.69
C THR A 34 -25.79 -25.25 -24.64
N ARG A 35 -25.43 -25.38 -23.36
CA ARG A 35 -26.27 -24.93 -22.25
C ARG A 35 -26.07 -23.42 -22.03
N GLY A 36 -27.18 -22.70 -21.81
CA GLY A 36 -27.16 -21.26 -21.52
C GLY A 36 -26.65 -20.91 -20.12
N MET A 37 -26.49 -19.61 -19.86
CA MET A 37 -26.06 -19.07 -18.57
C MET A 37 -27.11 -19.37 -17.47
N PRO A 38 -26.70 -19.73 -16.23
CA PRO A 38 -27.65 -19.98 -15.15
C PRO A 38 -28.51 -18.74 -14.88
N LYS A 39 -29.83 -18.92 -14.78
CA LYS A 39 -30.83 -17.83 -14.60
C LYS A 39 -30.50 -16.83 -13.49
N SER A 40 -29.76 -17.26 -12.45
CA SER A 40 -29.41 -16.42 -11.29
C SER A 40 -27.94 -15.95 -11.24
N GLY A 41 -27.09 -16.26 -12.21
CA GLY A 41 -25.68 -15.82 -12.27
C GLY A 41 -24.77 -16.26 -11.10
N ARG A 42 -25.25 -17.13 -10.20
CA ARG A 42 -24.52 -17.55 -9.00
C ARG A 42 -23.43 -18.57 -9.36
N TRP A 43 -22.19 -18.29 -8.98
CA TRP A 43 -21.00 -19.09 -9.29
C TRP A 43 -21.02 -20.54 -8.77
N TRP A 44 -21.88 -20.87 -7.81
CA TRP A 44 -22.03 -22.25 -7.33
C TRP A 44 -23.05 -23.07 -8.14
N LYS A 45 -23.86 -22.41 -9.00
CA LYS A 45 -24.78 -23.06 -9.94
C LYS A 45 -24.15 -23.27 -11.31
N THR A 46 -22.95 -22.73 -11.58
CA THR A 46 -22.21 -23.06 -12.80
C THR A 46 -21.77 -24.51 -12.72
N ILE A 47 -22.20 -25.30 -13.70
CA ILE A 47 -21.84 -26.71 -13.81
C ILE A 47 -20.34 -26.78 -14.09
N ARG A 48 -19.60 -27.53 -13.26
CA ARG A 48 -18.20 -27.84 -13.52
C ARG A 48 -18.12 -28.73 -14.77
N LYS A 49 -17.54 -28.20 -15.85
CA LYS A 49 -17.34 -28.94 -17.12
C LYS A 49 -16.23 -29.99 -17.02
N GLU A 50 -15.26 -29.75 -16.15
CA GLU A 50 -14.15 -30.66 -15.92
C GLU A 50 -14.55 -31.86 -15.08
N ARG A 51 -14.09 -33.04 -15.48
CA ARG A 51 -14.24 -34.26 -14.70
C ARG A 51 -13.43 -34.15 -13.40
N THR A 52 -13.99 -34.61 -12.29
CA THR A 52 -13.31 -34.66 -10.99
C THR A 52 -12.04 -35.52 -11.03
N SER A 53 -11.94 -36.47 -11.96
CA SER A 53 -10.75 -37.28 -12.24
C SER A 53 -9.59 -36.51 -12.88
N GLY A 54 -9.84 -35.34 -13.47
CA GLY A 54 -8.79 -34.43 -13.97
C GLY A 54 -8.10 -33.63 -12.85
N LEU A 55 -8.65 -33.67 -11.63
CA LEU A 55 -7.97 -33.08 -10.47
C LEU A 55 -6.80 -33.98 -10.09
N ILE A 56 -5.58 -33.54 -10.42
CA ILE A 56 -4.35 -34.22 -10.03
C ILE A 56 -4.27 -34.21 -8.50
N LYS A 57 -4.60 -35.35 -7.87
CA LYS A 57 -4.47 -35.55 -6.43
C LYS A 57 -3.00 -35.72 -6.06
N VAL A 58 -2.25 -34.62 -6.09
CA VAL A 58 -0.88 -34.59 -5.57
C VAL A 58 -0.90 -34.72 -4.05
N LYS A 59 0.11 -35.40 -3.48
CA LYS A 59 0.37 -35.32 -2.05
C LYS A 59 0.53 -33.84 -1.69
N PRO A 60 -0.19 -33.30 -0.69
CA PRO A 60 0.02 -31.93 -0.26
C PRO A 60 1.49 -31.80 0.15
N LEU A 61 2.19 -30.78 -0.34
CA LEU A 61 3.56 -30.49 0.07
C LEU A 61 3.56 -30.20 1.58
N LYS A 62 3.86 -31.21 2.39
CA LYS A 62 4.02 -31.05 3.83
C LYS A 62 5.36 -30.34 4.06
N SER A 63 5.29 -29.09 4.50
CA SER A 63 6.47 -28.39 4.99
C SER A 63 6.92 -29.01 6.32
N SER A 64 8.23 -29.20 6.47
CA SER A 64 8.83 -29.62 7.73
C SER A 64 8.61 -28.56 8.81
N TRP A 65 8.60 -28.98 10.08
CA TRP A 65 8.48 -28.06 11.23
C TRP A 65 9.55 -26.95 11.20
N LYS A 66 10.79 -27.32 10.84
CA LYS A 66 11.90 -26.38 10.67
C LYS A 66 11.57 -25.27 9.67
N SER A 67 10.99 -25.62 8.51
CA SER A 67 10.59 -24.64 7.49
C SER A 67 9.45 -23.73 7.99
N LYS A 68 8.50 -24.26 8.77
CA LYS A 68 7.44 -23.45 9.40
C LYS A 68 8.01 -22.46 10.41
N MET A 69 8.94 -22.91 11.26
CA MET A 69 9.61 -22.05 12.24
C MET A 69 10.43 -20.94 11.58
N GLN A 70 11.14 -21.25 10.50
CA GLN A 70 11.86 -20.23 9.72
C GLN A 70 10.91 -19.19 9.13
N ARG A 71 9.79 -19.60 8.53
CA ARG A 71 8.77 -18.67 8.01
C ARG A 71 8.17 -17.79 9.11
N LYS A 72 7.91 -18.38 10.28
CA LYS A 72 7.40 -17.64 11.44
C LYS A 72 8.40 -16.58 11.90
N ALA A 73 9.67 -16.96 12.06
CA ALA A 73 10.74 -16.03 12.45
C ALA A 73 10.90 -14.88 11.44
N VAL A 74 10.89 -15.17 10.14
CA VAL A 74 10.93 -14.14 9.09
C VAL A 74 9.72 -13.22 9.18
N SER A 75 8.52 -13.76 9.36
CA SER A 75 7.30 -12.95 9.49
C SER A 75 7.33 -12.05 10.73
N GLU A 76 7.81 -12.55 11.86
CA GLU A 76 7.97 -11.76 13.08
C GLU A 76 8.97 -10.62 12.90
N ASN A 77 10.10 -10.88 12.25
CA ASN A 77 11.09 -9.85 11.96
C ASN A 77 10.54 -8.76 11.02
N VAL A 78 9.80 -9.15 9.97
CA VAL A 78 9.15 -8.19 9.06
C VAL A 78 8.14 -7.32 9.82
N LYS A 79 7.34 -7.91 10.72
CA LYS A 79 6.38 -7.15 11.53
C LYS A 79 7.07 -6.14 12.45
N LYS A 80 8.16 -6.55 13.12
CA LYS A 80 8.95 -5.65 13.97
C LYS A 80 9.51 -4.47 13.18
N LEU A 81 10.08 -4.75 12.01
CA LEU A 81 10.58 -3.69 11.14
C LEU A 81 9.45 -2.75 10.66
N GLN A 82 8.29 -3.30 10.33
CA GLN A 82 7.13 -2.51 9.95
C GLN A 82 6.64 -1.60 11.08
N THR A 83 6.59 -2.10 12.32
CA THR A 83 6.21 -1.28 13.49
C THR A 83 7.24 -0.19 13.73
N GLU A 84 8.54 -0.49 13.70
CA GLU A 84 9.59 0.52 13.88
C GLU A 84 9.52 1.64 12.82
N ILE A 85 9.21 1.31 11.56
CA ILE A 85 9.03 2.32 10.50
C ILE A 85 7.80 3.19 10.76
N ARG A 86 6.69 2.61 11.23
CA ARG A 86 5.48 3.36 11.57
C ARG A 86 5.76 4.31 12.74
N ASP A 87 6.36 3.80 13.81
CA ASP A 87 6.63 4.54 15.04
C ASP A 87 7.57 5.72 14.77
N LYS A 88 8.62 5.53 13.95
CA LYS A 88 9.52 6.61 13.51
C LYS A 88 8.77 7.72 12.79
N ARG A 89 7.90 7.36 11.83
CA ARG A 89 7.09 8.35 11.08
C ARG A 89 6.11 9.09 11.97
N GLU A 90 5.54 8.43 12.96
CA GLU A 90 4.62 9.04 13.92
C GLU A 90 5.36 9.99 14.87
N ALA A 91 6.54 9.59 15.36
CA ALA A 91 7.40 10.44 16.18
C ALA A 91 7.86 11.71 15.43
N GLU A 92 8.28 11.57 14.16
CA GLU A 92 8.65 12.72 13.32
C GLU A 92 7.49 13.70 13.14
N LYS A 93 6.28 13.19 12.86
CA LYS A 93 5.08 14.02 12.72
C LYS A 93 4.72 14.72 14.03
N ALA A 94 4.78 14.00 15.15
CA ALA A 94 4.50 14.56 16.47
C ALA A 94 5.48 15.70 16.81
N ALA A 95 6.77 15.50 16.55
CA ALA A 95 7.81 16.52 16.76
C ALA A 95 7.58 17.77 15.90
N ILE A 96 7.18 17.61 14.63
CA ILE A 96 6.85 18.74 13.75
C ILE A 96 5.64 19.52 14.29
N ILE A 97 4.60 18.82 14.75
CA ILE A 97 3.40 19.44 15.31
C ILE A 97 3.74 20.20 16.60
N GLU A 98 4.51 19.61 17.49
CA GLU A 98 4.95 20.25 18.73
C GLU A 98 5.81 21.48 18.46
N ALA A 99 6.79 21.38 17.55
CA ALA A 99 7.61 22.52 17.14
C ALA A 99 6.78 23.65 16.52
N LYS A 100 5.73 23.31 15.76
CA LYS A 100 4.80 24.30 15.20
C LYS A 100 3.98 24.99 16.29
N LYS A 101 3.40 24.22 17.21
CA LYS A 101 2.65 24.76 18.36
C LYS A 101 3.51 25.71 19.20
N GLU A 102 4.74 25.34 19.48
CA GLU A 102 5.66 26.17 20.24
C GLU A 102 6.05 27.45 19.48
N ARG A 103 6.21 27.38 18.15
CA ARG A 103 6.44 28.57 17.32
C ARG A 103 5.23 29.49 17.30
N GLU A 104 4.01 28.94 17.21
CA GLU A 104 2.76 29.71 17.26
C GLU A 104 2.62 30.39 18.62
N ARG A 105 2.83 29.67 19.72
CA ARG A 105 2.86 30.23 21.07
C ARG A 105 3.84 31.39 21.21
N ARG A 106 5.09 31.20 20.77
CA ARG A 106 6.10 32.28 20.78
C ARG A 106 5.70 33.46 19.91
N ARG A 107 5.04 33.23 18.77
CA ARG A 107 4.52 34.30 17.91
C ARG A 107 3.42 35.08 18.62
N GLU A 108 2.50 34.41 19.30
CA GLU A 108 1.43 35.05 20.07
C GLU A 108 2.01 35.87 21.22
N GLU A 109 2.94 35.32 22.00
CA GLU A 109 3.62 36.01 23.09
C GLU A 109 4.43 37.22 22.57
N ASN A 110 5.14 37.06 21.45
CA ASN A 110 5.86 38.18 20.82
C ASN A 110 4.90 39.22 20.26
N ALA A 111 3.76 38.84 19.69
CA ALA A 111 2.74 39.78 19.24
C ALA A 111 2.16 40.58 20.40
N ARG A 112 1.92 39.93 21.56
CA ARG A 112 1.51 40.60 22.80
C ARG A 112 2.59 41.54 23.35
N LYS A 113 3.86 41.15 23.30
CA LYS A 113 4.99 41.98 23.76
C LYS A 113 5.32 43.14 22.81
N ALA A 114 5.19 42.92 21.50
CA ALA A 114 5.44 43.92 20.46
C ALA A 114 4.24 44.88 20.26
N GLU A 115 3.13 44.64 20.95
CA GLU A 115 2.01 45.57 21.05
C GLU A 115 2.48 46.83 21.79
N ILE A 116 3.05 47.79 21.06
CA ILE A 116 3.45 49.10 21.59
C ILE A 116 2.17 49.90 21.82
N VAL A 117 1.66 49.88 23.04
CA VAL A 117 0.45 50.61 23.44
C VAL A 117 0.81 52.03 23.88
N GLN A 118 0.08 53.02 23.36
CA GLN A 118 0.13 54.38 23.89
C GLN A 118 -0.85 54.51 25.06
N VAL A 119 -0.35 54.74 26.28
CA VAL A 119 -1.19 54.96 27.46
C VAL A 119 -1.90 56.33 27.37
N ILE A 120 -3.22 56.32 27.20
CA ILE A 120 -4.03 57.55 27.13
C ILE A 120 -4.50 57.93 28.53
N ARG A 121 -3.79 58.87 29.16
CA ARG A 121 -4.13 59.36 30.52
C ARG A 121 -5.38 60.26 30.57
N ASN A 122 -5.71 60.95 29.48
CA ASN A 122 -6.87 61.85 29.42
C ASN A 122 -7.84 61.41 28.32
N THR A 123 -9.00 60.91 28.73
CA THR A 123 -10.03 60.33 27.85
C THR A 123 -10.84 61.37 27.09
N HIS A 124 -10.87 62.64 27.53
CA HIS A 124 -11.57 63.70 26.81
C HIS A 124 -10.95 63.96 25.43
N LYS A 125 -9.67 63.63 25.23
CA LYS A 125 -9.00 63.76 23.93
C LYS A 125 -9.59 62.84 22.86
N LEU A 126 -10.02 61.63 23.23
CA LEU A 126 -10.69 60.70 22.32
C LEU A 126 -12.08 61.21 21.91
N LYS A 127 -12.80 61.87 22.82
CA LYS A 127 -14.11 62.47 22.54
C LYS A 127 -14.04 63.65 21.56
N ARG A 128 -12.88 64.31 21.47
CA ARG A 128 -12.62 65.42 20.54
C ARG A 128 -12.07 64.97 19.18
N ALA A 129 -11.72 63.69 19.03
CA ALA A 129 -11.16 63.14 17.79
C ALA A 129 -12.25 62.90 16.73
N LYS A 130 -11.85 62.94 15.45
CA LYS A 130 -12.75 62.67 14.32
C LYS A 130 -13.19 61.20 14.32
N LYS A 131 -14.48 60.95 14.06
CA LYS A 131 -15.09 59.61 14.04
C LYS A 131 -14.39 58.60 13.12
N LYS A 132 -13.75 59.05 12.03
CA LYS A 132 -12.96 58.19 11.13
C LYS A 132 -11.65 57.70 11.78
N MET A 133 -10.98 58.55 12.57
CA MET A 133 -9.73 58.20 13.25
C MET A 133 -9.97 57.20 14.39
N LEU A 134 -11.10 57.34 15.10
CA LEU A 134 -11.50 56.41 16.16
C LEU A 134 -11.74 54.97 15.68
N ARG A 135 -11.96 54.74 14.37
CA ARG A 135 -12.16 53.40 13.80
C ARG A 135 -10.87 52.58 13.72
N PHE A 136 -9.72 53.23 13.72
CA PHE A 136 -8.41 52.57 13.64
C PHE A 136 -7.78 52.33 15.03
N ILE A 137 -8.39 52.83 16.10
CA ILE A 137 -7.89 52.68 17.46
C ILE A 137 -8.47 51.39 18.04
N GLU A 138 -7.60 50.46 18.40
CA GLU A 138 -7.96 49.28 19.19
C GLU A 138 -7.64 49.52 20.67
N LYS A 139 -8.52 49.05 21.57
CA LYS A 139 -8.27 49.13 23.02
C LYS A 139 -7.54 47.87 23.46
N ARG A 140 -6.48 48.04 24.25
CA ARG A 140 -5.64 46.97 24.77
C ARG A 140 -5.34 47.25 26.24
N ASP A 141 -5.39 46.21 27.05
CA ASP A 141 -5.13 46.32 28.48
C ASP A 141 -3.62 46.30 28.75
N THR A 142 -3.16 47.15 29.65
CA THR A 142 -1.74 47.33 30.01
C THR A 142 -1.41 46.80 31.40
N ASN A 143 -2.20 45.84 31.91
CA ASN A 143 -2.05 45.27 33.25
C ASN A 143 -1.14 44.04 33.26
#